data_AF-A0AAV0G7A0-F1
#
_entry.id   AF-A0AAV0G7A0-F1
#
_cell.length_a   1.000
_cell.length_b   1.000
_cell.length_c   1.000
_cell.angle_alpha   90.00
_cell.angle_beta   90.00
_cell.angle_gamma   90.00
#
_symmetry.space_group_name_H-M   'P 1'
#
loop_
_entity.id
_entity.type
_entity.pdbx_description
1 polymer ?
#
loop_
_entity_poly.entity_id
_entity_poly.type
_entity_poly.pdbx_seq_one_letter_code
_entity_poly.pdbx_strand_id
1 'polypeptide(L)'
;MACHFRIFCSVLMGNVSLISLLVAQSMRWLLTISLLRLFKQLKETKFSHLDMIGRPVVVLEKKNVVPEHNQYFQVYYRFNSFSLLREPMMLISGFFFFFLTCIIYMHADLTISKSSASYLAKKQWDEVLTVIQEVETIISSCLTIHDKLESSLRDLSRTGNVQACKAARKEADGALKELFKGLKPLLSSLQSFPQAASICPKVEELVKKETELQEKVTLKHSLVIDCYEKKSGGHDIEKRVAQIQERITSLRQEVDDLLEIINEI
;
A
#
# COMPACT_ATOMS: atom_id res chain seq x y z
N MET A 1 16.41 12.34 -45.05
CA MET A 1 16.38 13.74 -44.60
C MET A 1 17.77 14.31 -44.79
N ALA A 2 17.94 15.27 -45.69
CA ALA A 2 19.20 16.00 -45.85
C ALA A 2 19.20 17.14 -44.84
N CYS A 3 19.98 17.05 -43.77
CA CYS A 3 20.23 18.21 -42.91
C CYS A 3 21.44 18.98 -43.47
N HIS A 4 21.23 20.25 -43.79
CA HIS A 4 22.33 21.20 -44.01
C HIS A 4 23.03 21.45 -42.67
N PHE A 5 24.14 20.75 -42.42
CA PHE A 5 25.01 21.13 -41.31
C PHE A 5 25.81 22.37 -41.70
N ARG A 6 25.69 23.43 -40.89
CA ARG A 6 26.58 24.58 -40.93
C ARG A 6 27.94 24.10 -40.41
N ILE A 7 29.00 24.28 -41.21
CA ILE A 7 30.39 23.93 -40.89
C ILE A 7 30.72 24.47 -39.49
N PHE A 8 30.94 23.59 -38.51
CA PHE A 8 31.04 24.02 -37.11
C PHE A 8 32.48 24.32 -36.65
N CYS A 9 33.49 23.95 -37.43
CA CYS A 9 34.87 24.35 -37.15
C CYS A 9 35.72 24.24 -38.43
N SER A 10 36.10 25.39 -38.98
CA SER A 10 37.12 25.48 -40.03
C SER A 10 38.35 26.10 -39.38
N VAL A 11 39.36 25.28 -39.10
CA VAL A 11 40.65 25.78 -38.58
C VAL A 11 41.58 25.93 -39.77
N LEU A 12 41.97 27.17 -40.05
CA LEU A 12 42.97 27.48 -41.08
C LEU A 12 44.35 27.53 -40.39
N MET A 13 45.18 26.52 -40.61
CA MET A 13 46.58 26.51 -40.17
C MET A 13 47.49 26.62 -41.40
N GLY A 14 47.90 27.83 -41.75
CA GLY A 14 48.73 28.10 -42.93
C GLY A 14 48.02 27.77 -44.25
N ASN A 15 48.70 27.10 -45.17
CA ASN A 15 48.16 26.66 -46.48
C ASN A 15 47.24 25.41 -46.38
N VAL A 16 46.87 24.96 -45.18
CA VAL A 16 46.07 23.75 -44.97
C VAL A 16 44.76 24.10 -44.26
N SER A 17 43.63 23.64 -44.82
CA SER A 17 42.32 23.73 -44.18
C SER A 17 41.93 22.36 -43.65
N LEU A 18 41.63 22.32 -42.36
CA LEU A 18 41.10 21.15 -41.67
C LEU A 18 39.61 21.36 -41.37
N ILE A 19 38.78 20.45 -41.87
CA ILE A 19 37.34 20.45 -41.63
C ILE A 19 37.00 19.17 -40.87
N SER A 20 36.56 19.32 -39.62
CA SER A 20 36.11 18.21 -38.78
C SER A 20 34.60 18.15 -38.76
N LEU A 21 34.02 17.07 -39.29
CA LEU A 21 32.59 16.81 -39.24
C LEU A 21 32.27 15.87 -38.07
N LEU A 22 31.56 16.38 -37.06
CA LEU A 22 31.04 15.56 -35.98
C LEU A 22 29.71 14.93 -36.41
N VAL A 23 29.61 13.60 -36.35
CA VAL A 23 28.45 12.85 -36.82
C VAL A 23 27.78 12.15 -35.61
N ALA A 24 26.45 12.18 -35.53
CA ALA A 24 25.72 11.62 -34.39
C ALA A 24 25.90 10.09 -34.28
N GLN A 25 25.89 9.57 -33.04
CA GLN A 25 26.21 8.18 -32.67
C GLN A 25 25.37 7.11 -33.41
N SER A 26 24.17 7.47 -33.86
CA SER A 26 23.22 6.60 -34.57
C SER A 26 23.59 6.26 -36.00
N MET A 27 24.55 6.95 -36.60
CA MET A 27 24.72 6.92 -38.05
C MET A 27 25.57 5.72 -38.49
N ARG A 28 24.97 4.80 -39.24
CA ARG A 28 25.70 3.73 -39.93
C ARG A 28 26.60 4.38 -41.01
N TRP A 29 27.87 3.99 -41.04
CA TRP A 29 29.02 4.55 -41.77
C TRP A 29 28.93 4.79 -43.30
N LEU A 30 27.75 4.76 -43.91
CA LEU A 30 27.54 5.07 -45.33
C LEU A 30 27.54 6.59 -45.52
N LEU A 31 28.71 7.19 -45.33
CA LEU A 31 28.97 8.58 -45.69
C LEU A 31 29.48 8.60 -47.13
N THR A 32 28.57 8.69 -48.09
CA THR A 32 28.95 8.91 -49.50
C THR A 32 29.10 10.42 -49.70
N ILE A 33 30.33 10.92 -49.57
CA ILE A 33 30.65 12.31 -49.94
C ILE A 33 30.78 12.32 -51.47
N SER A 34 29.76 12.85 -52.14
CA SER A 34 29.66 12.85 -53.60
C SER A 34 30.65 13.77 -54.31
N LEU A 35 31.46 14.55 -53.57
CA LEU A 35 32.49 15.40 -54.16
C LEU A 35 33.90 15.10 -53.64
N LEU A 36 34.77 14.89 -54.61
CA LEU A 36 36.22 15.02 -54.59
C LEU A 36 37.06 13.80 -54.18
N ARG A 37 37.57 13.15 -55.24
CA ARG A 37 38.69 12.21 -55.33
C ARG A 37 40.06 12.82 -54.88
N LEU A 38 40.07 13.92 -54.14
CA LEU A 38 41.24 14.81 -53.95
C LEU A 38 41.51 15.21 -52.48
N PHE A 39 40.83 14.59 -51.50
CA PHE A 39 41.04 14.85 -50.07
C PHE A 39 41.60 13.65 -49.32
N LYS A 40 42.43 13.91 -48.30
CA LYS A 40 42.83 12.90 -47.32
C LYS A 40 41.75 12.83 -46.23
N GLN A 41 41.13 11.66 -46.09
CA GLN A 41 40.07 11.42 -45.12
C GLN A 41 40.62 10.65 -43.91
N LEU A 42 40.54 11.23 -42.72
CA LEU A 42 40.82 10.54 -41.46
C LEU A 42 39.50 10.25 -40.72
N LYS A 43 39.38 9.05 -40.15
CA LYS A 43 38.24 8.65 -39.33
C LYS A 43 38.70 8.54 -37.89
N GLU A 44 38.12 9.33 -37.02
CA GLU A 44 38.35 9.26 -35.58
C GLU A 44 37.04 8.93 -34.86
N THR A 45 37.15 8.40 -33.64
CA THR A 45 36.01 8.25 -32.73
C THR A 45 36.24 9.14 -31.51
N LYS A 46 35.26 9.99 -31.19
CA LYS A 46 35.29 10.85 -30.01
C LYS A 46 34.25 10.37 -29.01
N PHE A 47 34.62 10.24 -27.76
CA PHE A 47 33.68 9.96 -26.68
C PHE A 47 33.22 11.28 -26.06
N SER A 48 31.91 11.45 -25.93
CA SER A 48 31.30 12.57 -25.21
C SER A 48 30.49 12.04 -24.02
N HIS A 49 29.95 12.96 -23.22
CA HIS A 49 29.09 12.57 -22.10
C HIS A 49 27.85 11.82 -22.62
N LEU A 50 27.53 10.69 -21.97
CA LEU A 50 26.43 9.78 -22.31
C LEU A 50 26.60 8.92 -23.59
N ASP A 51 27.83 8.79 -24.10
CA ASP A 51 28.15 7.89 -25.23
C ASP A 51 28.74 6.54 -24.78
N MET A 52 28.07 5.40 -25.05
CA MET A 52 28.66 4.06 -24.83
C MET A 52 29.60 3.58 -25.96
N ILE A 53 29.31 3.96 -27.22
CA ILE A 53 30.00 3.43 -28.41
C ILE A 53 30.94 4.48 -29.04
N GLY A 54 30.85 5.75 -28.61
CA GLY A 54 31.57 6.88 -29.19
C GLY A 54 30.94 7.40 -30.49
N ARG A 55 31.16 8.69 -30.79
CA ARG A 55 30.67 9.35 -32.01
C ARG A 55 31.73 9.33 -33.11
N PRO A 56 31.38 8.94 -34.34
CA PRO A 56 32.30 8.97 -35.46
C PRO A 56 32.56 10.41 -35.92
N VAL A 57 33.82 10.75 -36.13
CA VAL A 57 34.27 12.05 -36.63
C VAL A 57 35.05 11.84 -37.91
N VAL A 58 34.65 12.54 -38.96
CA VAL A 58 35.35 12.50 -40.25
C VAL A 58 36.12 13.81 -40.39
N VAL A 59 37.44 13.71 -40.46
CA VAL A 59 38.35 14.84 -40.65
C VAL A 59 38.79 14.85 -42.10
N LEU A 60 38.54 15.97 -42.77
CA LEU A 60 38.90 16.22 -44.16
C LEU A 60 40.06 17.22 -44.18
N GLU A 61 41.19 16.81 -44.77
CA GLU A 61 42.38 17.66 -44.95
C GLU A 61 42.50 18.11 -46.41
N LYS A 62 42.55 19.43 -46.65
CA LYS A 62 42.84 20.04 -47.97
C LYS A 62 44.07 20.95 -47.87
N LYS A 63 45.02 20.78 -48.79
CA LYS A 63 46.20 21.67 -48.95
C LYS A 63 45.97 22.69 -50.07
N ASN A 64 46.58 23.87 -49.95
CA ASN A 64 46.48 25.04 -50.85
C ASN A 64 45.05 25.52 -51.05
N VAL A 65 44.45 26.11 -50.01
CA VAL A 65 43.09 26.65 -50.06
C VAL A 65 43.10 28.10 -50.53
N VAL A 66 42.52 28.34 -51.71
CA VAL A 66 42.30 29.67 -52.29
C VAL A 66 40.86 30.12 -51.95
N PRO A 67 40.61 31.41 -51.64
CA PRO A 67 39.28 31.91 -51.24
C PRO A 67 38.16 31.68 -52.26
N GLU A 68 38.50 31.44 -53.54
CA GLU A 68 37.54 31.15 -54.62
C GLU A 68 36.91 29.74 -54.53
N HIS A 69 37.43 28.85 -53.67
CA HIS A 69 36.93 27.48 -53.48
C HIS A 69 35.87 27.33 -52.37
N ASN A 70 35.17 28.41 -51.99
CA ASN A 70 34.12 28.37 -50.97
C ASN A 70 32.82 27.74 -51.52
N GLN A 71 32.85 26.43 -51.77
CA GLN A 71 31.71 25.66 -52.24
C GLN A 71 31.04 24.91 -51.10
N TYR A 72 29.72 24.88 -51.10
CA TYR A 72 28.95 24.04 -50.17
C TYR A 72 29.13 22.57 -50.55
N PHE A 73 29.52 21.73 -49.59
CA PHE A 73 29.55 20.29 -49.75
C PHE A 73 28.35 19.66 -49.01
N GLN A 74 27.70 18.69 -49.65
CA GLN A 74 26.55 18.01 -49.08
C GLN A 74 26.96 16.65 -48.51
N VAL A 75 26.53 16.37 -47.28
CA VAL A 75 26.85 15.12 -46.59
C VAL A 75 25.58 14.29 -46.47
N TYR A 76 25.55 13.14 -47.14
CA TYR A 76 24.46 12.18 -47.04
C TYR A 76 24.74 11.22 -45.89
N TYR A 77 23.81 11.15 -44.94
CA TYR A 77 23.84 10.17 -43.86
C TYR A 77 22.46 9.56 -43.66
N ARG A 78 22.44 8.31 -43.18
CA ARG A 78 21.20 7.62 -42.79
C ARG A 78 21.08 7.64 -41.28
N PHE A 79 20.04 8.30 -40.79
CA PHE A 79 19.74 8.42 -39.37
C PHE A 79 18.61 7.49 -38.95
N ASN A 80 18.75 6.81 -37.81
CA ASN A 80 17.71 5.97 -37.25
C ASN A 80 17.05 6.66 -36.05
N SER A 81 15.75 6.92 -36.11
CA SER A 81 15.01 7.63 -35.05
C SER A 81 15.09 6.95 -33.69
N PHE A 82 15.11 5.61 -33.64
CA PHE A 82 15.24 4.84 -32.39
C PHE A 82 16.54 5.09 -31.63
N SER A 83 17.60 5.53 -32.32
CA SER A 83 18.85 5.82 -31.64
C SER A 83 18.84 7.12 -30.85
N LEU A 84 17.96 8.09 -31.19
CA LEU A 84 17.76 9.27 -30.33
C LEU A 84 17.18 8.89 -28.99
N LEU A 85 16.31 7.87 -28.97
CA LEU A 85 15.66 7.38 -27.75
C LEU A 85 16.60 6.53 -26.88
N ARG A 86 17.74 6.09 -27.41
CA ARG A 86 18.71 5.29 -26.66
C ARG A 86 19.39 6.08 -25.54
N GLU A 87 19.78 7.33 -25.81
CA GLU A 87 20.42 8.21 -24.82
C GLU A 87 19.51 8.44 -23.59
N PRO A 88 18.23 8.85 -23.72
CA PRO A 88 17.34 9.00 -22.56
C PRO A 88 16.96 7.66 -21.92
N MET A 89 16.78 6.58 -22.71
CA MET A 89 16.49 5.25 -22.16
C MET A 89 17.61 4.72 -21.27
N MET A 90 18.87 5.05 -21.57
CA MET A 90 20.01 4.68 -20.74
C MET A 90 19.92 5.33 -19.35
N LEU A 91 19.61 6.62 -19.30
CA LEU A 91 19.45 7.36 -18.05
C LEU A 91 18.26 6.83 -17.24
N ILE A 92 17.11 6.61 -17.90
CA ILE A 92 15.92 6.00 -17.27
C ILE A 92 16.26 4.63 -16.68
N SER A 93 16.97 3.79 -17.42
CA SER A 93 17.37 2.46 -16.93
C SER A 93 18.30 2.54 -15.72
N GLY A 94 19.26 3.48 -15.71
CA GLY A 94 20.18 3.68 -14.58
C GLY A 94 19.46 4.05 -13.29
N PHE A 95 18.54 5.02 -13.36
CA PHE A 95 17.72 5.40 -12.21
C PHE A 95 16.76 4.27 -11.81
N PHE A 96 16.17 3.58 -12.79
CA PHE A 96 15.29 2.44 -12.51
C PHE A 96 16.01 1.35 -11.72
N PHE A 97 17.21 0.95 -12.12
CA PHE A 97 17.99 -0.05 -11.38
C PHE A 97 18.40 0.44 -9.99
N PHE A 98 18.75 1.72 -9.84
CA PHE A 98 19.03 2.31 -8.53
C PHE A 98 17.83 2.22 -7.60
N PHE A 99 16.64 2.64 -8.05
CA PHE A 99 15.41 2.52 -7.26
C PHE A 99 15.06 1.07 -6.96
N LEU A 100 15.23 0.17 -7.93
CA LEU A 100 15.01 -1.26 -7.71
C LEU A 100 15.95 -1.82 -6.63
N THR A 101 17.22 -1.44 -6.65
CA THR A 101 18.17 -1.81 -5.59
C THR A 101 17.77 -1.22 -4.24
N CYS A 102 17.30 0.04 -4.18
CA CYS A 102 16.79 0.63 -2.94
C CYS A 102 15.55 -0.10 -2.41
N ILE A 103 14.60 -0.47 -3.28
CA ILE A 103 13.41 -1.23 -2.90
C ILE A 103 13.81 -2.61 -2.37
N ILE A 104 14.68 -3.33 -3.09
CA ILE A 104 15.19 -4.62 -2.65
C ILE A 104 15.95 -4.47 -1.32
N TYR A 105 16.72 -3.41 -1.14
CA TYR A 105 17.44 -3.15 0.11
C TYR A 105 16.49 -2.90 1.29
N MET A 106 15.42 -2.14 1.10
CA MET A 106 14.42 -1.89 2.14
C MET A 106 13.58 -3.13 2.47
N HIS A 107 13.31 -3.98 1.47
CA HIS A 107 12.62 -5.25 1.66
C HIS A 107 13.54 -6.39 2.12
N ALA A 108 14.84 -6.27 1.91
CA ALA A 108 15.82 -7.20 2.42
C ALA A 108 16.00 -6.89 3.91
N ASP A 109 15.43 -7.75 4.76
CA ASP A 109 15.65 -7.72 6.20
C ASP A 109 17.12 -8.08 6.53
N LEU A 110 18.04 -7.14 6.32
CA LEU A 110 19.46 -7.21 6.67
C LEU A 110 19.70 -6.78 8.12
N THR A 111 18.73 -7.01 9.00
CA THR A 111 18.82 -6.72 10.43
C THR A 111 19.69 -7.77 11.12
N ILE A 112 20.95 -7.42 11.35
CA ILE A 112 22.00 -8.24 12.01
C ILE A 112 21.62 -8.71 13.43
N SER A 113 20.60 -8.16 14.07
CA SER A 113 20.14 -8.65 15.37
C SER A 113 18.61 -8.76 15.45
N LYS A 114 18.11 -9.90 14.97
CA LYS A 114 16.82 -10.48 15.40
C LYS A 114 16.76 -10.76 16.92
N SER A 115 17.80 -10.42 17.69
CA SER A 115 17.93 -10.59 19.15
C SER A 115 17.98 -9.27 19.92
N SER A 116 17.85 -8.10 19.27
CA SER A 116 17.84 -6.83 20.02
C SER A 116 16.55 -6.75 20.83
N ALA A 117 16.68 -6.46 22.13
CA ALA A 117 15.55 -6.44 23.06
C ALA A 117 14.42 -5.52 22.59
N SER A 118 14.76 -4.38 21.95
CA SER A 118 13.78 -3.44 21.40
C SER A 118 13.03 -3.97 20.18
N TYR A 119 13.65 -4.78 19.31
CA TYR A 119 12.98 -5.39 18.16
C TYR A 119 12.04 -6.52 18.60
N LEU A 120 12.49 -7.37 19.53
CA LEU A 120 11.65 -8.43 20.10
C LEU A 120 10.44 -7.84 20.83
N ALA A 121 10.63 -6.77 21.61
CA ALA A 121 9.53 -6.07 22.26
C ALA A 121 8.52 -5.53 21.23
N LYS A 122 8.97 -4.88 20.14
CA LYS A 122 8.05 -4.42 19.08
C LYS A 122 7.27 -5.55 18.43
N LYS A 123 7.96 -6.64 18.10
CA LYS A 123 7.31 -7.82 17.49
C LYS A 123 6.26 -8.43 18.44
N GLN A 124 6.58 -8.54 19.73
CA GLN A 124 5.65 -9.03 20.75
C GLN A 124 4.46 -8.07 20.92
N TRP A 125 4.68 -6.76 20.84
CA TRP A 125 3.60 -5.78 20.83
C TRP A 125 2.68 -5.93 19.62
N ASP A 126 3.22 -6.15 18.42
CA ASP A 126 2.41 -6.40 17.21
C ASP A 126 1.55 -7.67 17.35
N GLU A 127 2.11 -8.73 17.94
CA GLU A 127 1.37 -9.96 18.27
C GLU A 127 0.24 -9.69 19.28
N VAL A 128 0.49 -8.90 20.33
CA VAL A 128 -0.52 -8.48 21.31
C VAL A 128 -1.62 -7.64 20.66
N LEU A 129 -1.28 -6.71 19.78
CA LEU A 129 -2.22 -5.83 19.10
C LEU A 129 -3.14 -6.62 18.16
N THR A 130 -2.61 -7.65 17.50
CA THR A 130 -3.39 -8.59 16.68
C THR A 130 -4.41 -9.34 17.54
N VAL A 131 -4.02 -9.84 18.72
CA VAL A 131 -4.94 -10.52 19.65
C VAL A 131 -6.03 -9.58 20.15
N ILE A 132 -5.68 -8.33 20.47
CA ILE A 132 -6.64 -7.30 20.90
C ILE A 132 -7.68 -7.04 19.79
N GLN A 133 -7.25 -6.88 18.54
CA GLN A 133 -8.15 -6.67 17.40
C GLN A 133 -9.12 -7.85 17.18
N GLU A 134 -8.65 -9.08 17.38
CA GLU A 134 -9.53 -10.25 17.32
C GLU A 134 -10.57 -10.22 18.45
N VAL A 135 -10.19 -9.82 19.67
CA VAL A 135 -11.11 -9.65 20.80
C VAL A 135 -12.14 -8.56 20.50
N GLU A 136 -11.74 -7.41 19.98
CA GLU A 136 -12.65 -6.32 19.59
C GLU A 136 -13.65 -6.76 18.50
N THR A 137 -13.18 -7.53 17.52
CA THR A 137 -14.03 -8.07 16.44
C THR A 137 -15.08 -9.03 17.00
N ILE A 138 -14.70 -9.87 17.96
CA ILE A 138 -15.62 -10.78 18.65
C ILE A 138 -16.65 -9.99 19.45
N ILE A 139 -16.24 -8.98 20.21
CA ILE A 139 -17.14 -8.17 21.05
C ILE A 139 -18.11 -7.37 20.19
N SER A 140 -17.61 -6.74 19.12
CA SER A 140 -18.45 -6.03 18.15
C SER A 140 -19.50 -6.96 17.55
N SER A 141 -19.11 -8.21 17.24
CA SER A 141 -20.04 -9.23 16.75
C SER A 141 -21.09 -9.61 17.81
N CYS A 142 -20.72 -9.71 19.10
CA CYS A 142 -21.67 -9.93 20.20
C CYS A 142 -22.69 -8.80 20.31
N LEU A 143 -22.24 -7.53 20.25
CA LEU A 143 -23.13 -6.36 20.29
C LEU A 143 -24.14 -6.38 19.14
N THR A 144 -23.72 -6.74 17.92
CA THR A 144 -24.65 -6.85 16.78
C THR A 144 -25.72 -7.94 17.00
N ILE A 145 -25.37 -9.05 17.64
CA ILE A 145 -26.32 -10.11 17.99
C ILE A 145 -27.31 -9.61 19.06
N HIS A 146 -26.82 -8.85 20.05
CA HIS A 146 -27.68 -8.23 21.05
C HIS A 146 -28.68 -7.25 20.42
N ASP A 147 -28.28 -6.48 19.41
CA ASP A 147 -29.16 -5.58 18.67
C ASP A 147 -30.23 -6.33 17.86
N LYS A 148 -29.85 -7.47 17.24
CA LYS A 148 -30.78 -8.38 16.55
C LYS A 148 -31.79 -8.99 17.52
N LEU A 149 -31.39 -9.28 18.76
CA LEU A 149 -32.30 -9.74 19.80
C LEU A 149 -33.28 -8.63 20.21
N GLU A 150 -32.82 -7.40 20.38
CA GLU A 150 -33.71 -6.27 20.66
C GLU A 150 -34.68 -5.97 19.51
N SER A 151 -34.24 -6.05 18.26
CA SER A 151 -35.14 -5.89 17.11
C SER A 151 -36.21 -6.97 17.06
N SER A 152 -35.84 -8.22 17.40
CA SER A 152 -36.79 -9.34 17.49
C SER A 152 -37.88 -9.10 18.55
N LEU A 153 -37.54 -8.45 19.67
CA LEU A 153 -38.53 -8.02 20.67
C LEU A 153 -39.46 -6.91 20.16
N ARG A 154 -38.95 -5.96 19.37
CA ARG A 154 -39.78 -4.92 18.73
C ARG A 154 -40.74 -5.53 17.71
N ASP A 155 -40.28 -6.48 16.91
CA ASP A 155 -41.12 -7.21 15.97
C ASP A 155 -42.16 -8.10 16.66
N LEU A 156 -41.82 -8.70 17.80
CA LEU A 156 -42.79 -9.40 18.65
C LEU A 156 -43.91 -8.46 19.11
N SER A 157 -43.59 -7.24 19.51
CA SER A 157 -44.60 -6.23 19.89
C SER A 157 -45.56 -5.88 18.75
N ARG A 158 -45.04 -5.82 17.52
CA ARG A 158 -45.84 -5.50 16.32
C ARG A 158 -46.66 -6.67 15.80
N THR A 159 -46.11 -7.87 15.81
CA THR A 159 -46.68 -9.04 15.11
C THR A 159 -47.35 -10.05 16.06
N GLY A 160 -47.02 -10.02 17.35
CA GLY A 160 -47.46 -11.00 18.34
C GLY A 160 -46.87 -12.41 18.15
N ASN A 161 -45.89 -12.59 17.24
CA ASN A 161 -45.35 -13.92 16.93
C ASN A 161 -44.28 -14.38 17.93
N VAL A 162 -44.73 -15.01 19.01
CA VAL A 162 -43.86 -15.55 20.09
C VAL A 162 -42.91 -16.64 19.58
N GLN A 163 -43.33 -17.45 18.59
CA GLN A 163 -42.52 -18.57 18.08
C GLN A 163 -41.31 -18.09 17.29
N ALA A 164 -41.50 -17.07 16.44
CA ALA A 164 -40.39 -16.44 15.71
C ALA A 164 -39.37 -15.81 16.68
N CYS A 165 -39.87 -15.16 17.75
CA CYS A 165 -39.03 -14.55 18.77
C CYS A 165 -38.23 -15.60 19.59
N LYS A 166 -38.84 -16.74 19.92
CA LYS A 166 -38.14 -17.88 20.55
C LYS A 166 -37.06 -18.49 19.63
N ALA A 167 -37.34 -18.63 18.34
CA ALA A 167 -36.38 -19.14 17.37
C ALA A 167 -35.17 -18.21 17.24
N ALA A 168 -35.40 -16.90 17.11
CA ALA A 168 -34.35 -15.88 17.05
C ALA A 168 -33.46 -15.89 18.30
N ARG A 169 -34.05 -16.05 19.49
CA ARG A 169 -33.30 -16.22 20.74
C ARG A 169 -32.40 -17.44 20.71
N LYS A 170 -32.92 -18.61 20.29
CA LYS A 170 -32.12 -19.84 20.25
C LYS A 170 -30.96 -19.75 19.27
N GLU A 171 -31.17 -19.11 18.12
CA GLU A 171 -30.13 -18.83 17.12
C GLU A 171 -29.04 -17.92 17.71
N ALA A 172 -29.45 -16.81 18.34
CA ALA A 172 -28.53 -15.87 18.98
C ALA A 172 -27.74 -16.49 20.14
N ASP A 173 -28.39 -17.27 21.01
CA ASP A 173 -27.74 -17.99 22.11
C ASP A 173 -26.71 -19.00 21.59
N GLY A 174 -26.96 -19.62 20.43
CA GLY A 174 -25.99 -20.48 19.75
C GLY A 174 -24.77 -19.70 19.26
N ALA A 175 -25.01 -18.60 18.55
CA ALA A 175 -23.95 -17.74 18.01
C ALA A 175 -23.07 -17.13 19.12
N LEU A 176 -23.67 -16.59 20.18
CA LEU A 176 -22.94 -16.01 21.32
C LEU A 176 -22.08 -17.06 22.03
N LYS A 177 -22.57 -18.29 22.19
CA LYS A 177 -21.77 -19.37 22.81
C LYS A 177 -20.54 -19.73 21.97
N GLU A 178 -20.64 -19.74 20.64
CA GLU A 178 -19.50 -19.99 19.77
C GLU A 178 -18.49 -18.83 19.81
N LEU A 179 -18.96 -17.58 19.80
CA LEU A 179 -18.09 -16.41 19.95
C LEU A 179 -17.34 -16.41 21.30
N PHE A 180 -18.03 -16.69 22.41
CA PHE A 180 -17.42 -16.79 23.73
C PHE A 180 -16.44 -17.96 23.86
N LYS A 181 -16.65 -19.06 23.13
CA LYS A 181 -15.66 -20.14 23.06
C LYS A 181 -14.38 -19.69 22.35
N GLY A 182 -14.49 -18.86 21.31
CA GLY A 182 -13.34 -18.25 20.62
C GLY A 182 -12.62 -17.21 21.45
N LEU A 183 -13.32 -16.50 22.33
CA LEU A 183 -12.76 -15.47 23.22
C LEU A 183 -11.84 -16.03 24.32
N LYS A 184 -12.20 -17.17 24.92
CA LYS A 184 -11.43 -17.81 26.01
C LYS A 184 -9.94 -18.08 25.66
N PRO A 185 -9.60 -18.71 24.53
CA PRO A 185 -8.19 -18.94 24.18
C PRO A 185 -7.45 -17.63 23.92
N LEU A 186 -8.11 -16.60 23.37
CA LEU A 186 -7.49 -15.29 23.15
C LEU A 186 -7.09 -14.60 24.46
N LEU A 187 -7.94 -14.69 25.49
CA LEU A 187 -7.60 -14.20 26.83
C LEU A 187 -6.42 -14.95 27.43
N SER A 188 -6.38 -16.28 27.29
CA SER A 188 -5.24 -17.09 27.76
C SER A 188 -3.95 -16.76 27.01
N SER A 189 -4.01 -16.48 25.70
CA SER A 189 -2.85 -15.99 24.97
C SER A 189 -2.43 -14.61 25.46
N LEU A 190 -3.37 -13.68 25.66
CA LEU A 190 -3.09 -12.31 26.10
C LEU A 190 -2.38 -12.28 27.47
N GLN A 191 -2.85 -13.11 28.41
CA GLN A 191 -2.23 -13.27 29.73
C GLN A 191 -0.80 -13.82 29.68
N SER A 192 -0.45 -14.59 28.63
CA SER A 192 0.89 -15.13 28.49
C SER A 192 1.94 -14.08 28.10
N PHE A 193 1.52 -12.91 27.58
CA PHE A 193 2.41 -11.85 27.16
C PHE A 193 2.72 -10.88 28.32
N PRO A 194 3.97 -10.82 28.82
CA PRO A 194 4.36 -9.91 29.91
C PRO A 194 4.14 -8.43 29.56
N GLN A 195 4.23 -8.13 28.27
CA GLN A 195 4.11 -6.81 27.69
C GLN A 195 2.66 -6.27 27.77
N ALA A 196 1.66 -7.16 27.81
CA ALA A 196 0.25 -6.81 27.90
C ALA A 196 -0.23 -6.55 29.34
N ALA A 197 0.66 -6.55 30.35
CA ALA A 197 0.28 -6.47 31.76
C ALA A 197 -0.62 -5.28 32.14
N SER A 198 -0.50 -4.13 31.45
CA SER A 198 -1.37 -2.96 31.66
C SER A 198 -2.69 -3.03 30.90
N ILE A 199 -2.79 -3.86 29.86
CA ILE A 199 -3.94 -3.96 28.94
C ILE A 199 -4.82 -5.16 29.30
N CYS A 200 -4.22 -6.29 29.68
CA CYS A 200 -4.89 -7.49 30.17
C CYS A 200 -6.04 -7.21 31.16
N PRO A 201 -5.87 -6.41 32.23
CA PRO A 201 -6.96 -6.16 33.18
C PRO A 201 -8.14 -5.42 32.54
N LYS A 202 -7.90 -4.51 31.59
CA LYS A 202 -8.96 -3.79 30.87
C LYS A 202 -9.73 -4.72 29.94
N VAL A 203 -9.02 -5.60 29.23
CA VAL A 203 -9.64 -6.61 28.36
C VAL A 203 -10.45 -7.61 29.19
N GLU A 204 -9.94 -8.05 30.34
CA GLU A 204 -10.69 -8.92 31.25
C GLU A 204 -11.94 -8.24 31.83
N GLU A 205 -11.85 -6.96 32.18
CA GLU A 205 -12.99 -6.16 32.63
C GLU A 205 -14.04 -6.05 31.52
N LEU A 206 -13.62 -5.74 30.29
CA LEU A 206 -14.47 -5.68 29.12
C LEU A 206 -15.20 -7.01 28.88
N VAL A 207 -14.51 -8.15 28.96
CA VAL A 207 -15.15 -9.46 28.81
C VAL A 207 -16.13 -9.76 29.94
N LYS A 208 -15.84 -9.34 31.18
CA LYS A 208 -16.78 -9.47 32.30
C LYS A 208 -18.04 -8.64 32.07
N LYS A 209 -17.89 -7.38 31.62
CA LYS A 209 -19.01 -6.49 31.31
C LYS A 209 -19.86 -7.03 30.16
N GLU A 210 -19.24 -7.57 29.12
CA GLU A 210 -19.96 -8.21 28.01
C GLU A 210 -20.75 -9.45 28.47
N THR A 211 -20.18 -10.25 29.37
CA THR A 211 -20.89 -11.41 29.95
C THR A 211 -22.08 -10.95 30.80
N GLU A 212 -21.92 -9.92 31.63
CA GLU A 212 -23.01 -9.33 32.41
C GLU A 212 -24.11 -8.77 31.49
N LEU A 213 -23.72 -8.09 30.41
CA LEU A 213 -24.64 -7.56 29.40
C LEU A 213 -25.44 -8.69 28.73
N GLN A 214 -24.76 -9.77 28.30
CA GLN A 214 -25.41 -10.94 27.71
C GLN A 214 -26.46 -11.54 28.65
N GLU A 215 -26.14 -11.69 29.94
CA GLU A 215 -27.09 -12.19 30.95
C GLU A 215 -28.32 -11.28 31.04
N LYS A 216 -28.14 -9.95 31.11
CA LYS A 216 -29.26 -9.00 31.20
C LYS A 216 -30.13 -9.00 29.94
N VAL A 217 -29.52 -9.04 28.74
CA VAL A 217 -30.24 -9.14 27.45
C VAL A 217 -31.06 -10.42 27.40
N THR A 218 -30.48 -11.55 27.79
CA THR A 218 -31.15 -12.86 27.83
C THR A 218 -32.31 -12.88 28.84
N LEU A 219 -32.13 -12.25 30.01
CA LEU A 219 -33.18 -12.10 31.02
C LEU A 219 -34.34 -11.24 30.52
N LYS A 220 -34.07 -10.08 29.92
CA LYS A 220 -35.09 -9.23 29.27
C LYS A 220 -35.88 -10.03 28.24
N HIS A 221 -35.19 -10.76 27.37
CA HIS A 221 -35.82 -11.53 26.30
C HIS A 221 -36.70 -12.67 26.84
N SER A 222 -36.28 -13.33 27.92
CA SER A 222 -37.07 -14.35 28.62
C SER A 222 -38.35 -13.74 29.21
N LEU A 223 -38.18 -12.65 29.95
CA LEU A 223 -39.28 -11.99 30.66
C LEU A 223 -40.34 -11.47 29.69
N VAL A 224 -39.94 -10.87 28.57
CA VAL A 224 -40.88 -10.39 27.55
C VAL A 224 -41.65 -11.55 26.94
N ILE A 225 -40.98 -12.64 26.55
CA ILE A 225 -41.66 -13.83 26.01
C ILE A 225 -42.70 -14.36 27.01
N ASP A 226 -42.33 -14.53 28.28
CA ASP A 226 -43.23 -15.04 29.32
C ASP A 226 -44.45 -14.14 29.54
N CYS A 227 -44.27 -12.83 29.43
CA CYS A 227 -45.33 -11.85 29.54
C CYS A 227 -46.33 -11.94 28.37
N TYR A 228 -45.84 -12.09 27.14
CA TYR A 228 -46.69 -12.29 25.96
C TYR A 228 -47.45 -13.62 26.02
N GLU A 229 -46.84 -14.69 26.54
CA GLU A 229 -47.54 -15.97 26.75
C GLU A 229 -48.65 -15.87 27.79
N LYS A 230 -48.45 -15.05 28.83
CA LYS A 230 -49.45 -14.77 29.87
C LYS A 230 -50.49 -13.72 29.46
N LYS A 231 -50.40 -13.18 28.24
CA LYS A 231 -51.27 -12.10 27.73
C LYS A 231 -51.31 -10.87 28.64
N SER A 232 -50.20 -10.54 29.31
CA SER A 232 -50.14 -9.33 30.13
C SER A 232 -50.23 -8.09 29.24
N GLY A 233 -50.85 -7.02 29.74
CA GLY A 233 -51.00 -5.77 29.00
C GLY A 233 -49.64 -5.12 28.73
N GLY A 234 -49.44 -4.53 27.55
CA GLY A 234 -48.14 -3.97 27.12
C GLY A 234 -47.51 -3.01 28.13
N HIS A 235 -48.32 -2.19 28.80
CA HIS A 235 -47.85 -1.27 29.84
C HIS A 235 -47.25 -1.98 31.07
N ASP A 236 -47.79 -3.14 31.46
CA ASP A 236 -47.24 -3.95 32.55
C ASP A 236 -45.91 -4.61 32.14
N ILE A 237 -45.79 -5.02 30.87
CA ILE A 237 -44.55 -5.57 30.31
C ILE A 237 -43.45 -4.51 30.31
N GLU A 238 -43.75 -3.31 29.81
CA GLU A 238 -42.82 -2.18 29.78
C GLU A 238 -42.34 -1.82 31.19
N LYS A 239 -43.25 -1.71 32.16
CA LYS A 239 -42.91 -1.40 33.55
C LYS A 239 -41.96 -2.45 34.15
N ARG A 240 -42.17 -3.73 33.87
CA ARG A 240 -41.34 -4.84 34.38
C ARG A 240 -39.98 -4.92 33.70
N VAL A 241 -39.87 -4.45 32.46
CA VAL A 241 -38.64 -4.48 31.67
C VAL A 241 -37.83 -3.19 31.83
N ALA A 242 -38.44 -2.07 32.24
CA ALA A 242 -37.79 -0.76 32.33
C ALA A 242 -36.48 -0.78 33.13
N GLN A 243 -36.47 -1.38 34.32
CA GLN A 243 -35.26 -1.47 35.15
C GLN A 243 -34.16 -2.33 34.49
N ILE A 244 -34.54 -3.40 33.80
CA ILE A 244 -33.60 -4.26 33.08
C ILE A 244 -33.04 -3.50 31.86
N GLN A 245 -33.89 -2.73 31.17
CA GLN A 245 -33.47 -1.93 30.03
C GLN A 245 -32.46 -0.86 30.42
N GLU A 246 -32.72 -0.14 31.51
CA GLU A 246 -31.80 0.88 32.03
C GLU A 246 -30.42 0.29 32.35
N ARG A 247 -30.41 -0.91 32.96
CA ARG A 247 -29.15 -1.62 33.24
C ARG A 247 -28.45 -2.08 31.96
N ILE A 248 -29.19 -2.55 30.94
CA ILE A 248 -28.64 -2.90 29.62
C ILE A 248 -28.00 -1.67 28.97
N THR A 249 -28.65 -0.51 29.01
CA THR A 249 -28.10 0.73 28.42
C THR A 249 -26.86 1.22 29.15
N SER A 250 -26.83 1.14 30.49
CA SER A 250 -25.63 1.46 31.28
C SER A 250 -24.48 0.50 30.97
N LEU A 251 -24.73 -0.81 30.92
CA LEU A 251 -23.69 -1.79 30.62
C LEU A 251 -23.15 -1.67 29.19
N ARG A 252 -24.00 -1.34 28.20
CA ARG A 252 -23.55 -1.05 26.83
C ARG A 252 -22.61 0.15 26.78
N GLN A 253 -22.97 1.24 27.46
CA GLN A 253 -22.09 2.42 27.54
C GLN A 253 -20.76 2.05 28.19
N GLU A 254 -20.76 1.31 29.30
CA GLU A 254 -19.53 0.85 29.96
C GLU A 254 -18.66 -0.03 29.05
N VAL A 255 -19.25 -0.87 28.19
CA VAL A 255 -18.55 -1.68 27.19
C VAL A 255 -17.94 -0.81 26.09
N ASP A 256 -18.70 0.16 25.57
CA ASP A 256 -18.23 1.09 24.53
C ASP A 256 -17.10 1.99 25.04
N ASP A 257 -17.21 2.51 26.27
CA ASP A 257 -16.17 3.31 26.92
C ASP A 257 -14.87 2.50 27.09
N LEU A 258 -14.98 1.21 27.49
CA LEU A 258 -13.82 0.32 27.63
C LEU A 258 -13.17 -0.01 26.28
N LEU A 259 -13.96 -0.17 25.21
CA LEU A 259 -13.45 -0.37 23.85
C LEU A 259 -12.67 0.87 23.38
N GLU A 260 -13.19 2.08 23.60
CA GLU A 260 -12.49 3.32 23.26
C GLU A 260 -11.15 3.42 24.00
N ILE A 261 -11.14 3.12 25.30
CA ILE A 261 -9.93 3.11 26.12
C ILE A 261 -8.90 2.08 25.64
N ILE A 262 -9.33 0.94 25.09
CA ILE A 262 -8.41 -0.09 24.57
C ILE A 262 -7.83 0.33 23.21
N ASN A 263 -8.63 0.97 22.36
CA ASN A 263 -8.21 1.44 21.04
C ASN A 263 -7.26 2.65 21.11
N GLU A 264 -7.25 3.40 22.23
CA GLU A 264 -6.30 4.49 22.46
C GLU A 264 -4.88 4.03 22.87
N ILE A 265 -4.67 2.74 23.16
CA ILE A 265 -3.39 2.18 23.64
C ILE A 265 -2.51 1.73 22.48
#